data_AF-A0A964G242-F1
#
_entry.id   AF-A0A964G242-F1
#
_cell.length_a   1.000
_cell.length_b   1.000
_cell.length_c   1.000
_cell.angle_alpha   90.00
_cell.angle_beta   90.00
_cell.angle_gamma   90.00
#
_symmetry.space_group_name_H-M   'P 1'
#
loop_
_entity.id
_entity.type
_entity.pdbx_description
1 polymer ?
#
loop_
_entity_poly.entity_id
_entity_poly.type
_entity_poly.pdbx_seq_one_letter_code
_entity_poly.pdbx_strand_id
1 'polypeptide(L)' 'MPKKIRDLKSLLLKAGFTCESAKGSHTKWSHPLLPGKLTLSGKDGGDAKLYQEKDVDNALKQLAEIEEENK' A
#
# COMPACT_ATOMS: atom_id res chain seq x y z
N MET A 1 4.29 2.25 -18.15
CA MET A 1 3.33 1.14 -18.00
C MET A 1 2.70 1.26 -16.63
N PRO A 2 1.40 1.05 -16.47
CA PRO A 2 0.77 1.04 -15.14
C PRO A 2 1.43 -0.04 -14.27
N LYS A 3 1.61 0.25 -12.97
CA LYS A 3 2.17 -0.75 -12.05
C LYS A 3 1.13 -1.86 -11.86
N LYS A 4 1.57 -3.10 -11.66
CA LYS A 4 0.63 -4.18 -11.33
C LYS A 4 0.27 -4.11 -9.86
N ILE A 5 -0.92 -4.60 -9.51
CA ILE A 5 -1.36 -4.65 -8.11
C ILE A 5 -0.39 -5.47 -7.25
N ARG A 6 0.14 -6.58 -7.78
CA ARG A 6 1.17 -7.36 -7.07
C ARG A 6 2.43 -6.56 -6.72
N ASP A 7 2.81 -5.60 -7.58
CA ASP A 7 4.01 -4.79 -7.38
C ASP A 7 3.76 -3.79 -6.24
N LEU A 8 2.57 -3.17 -6.21
CA LEU A 8 2.15 -2.30 -5.11
C LEU A 8 2.10 -3.04 -3.77
N LYS A 9 1.52 -4.25 -3.74
CA LYS A 9 1.48 -5.09 -2.52
C LYS A 9 2.88 -5.46 -2.05
N SER A 10 3.79 -5.76 -2.99
CA SER A 10 5.18 -6.10 -2.67
C SER A 10 5.94 -4.90 -2.08
N LEU A 11 5.68 -3.68 -2.56
CA LEU A 11 6.24 -2.46 -2.00
C LEU A 11 5.76 -2.21 -0.57
N LEU A 12 4.45 -2.32 -0.33
CA LEU A 12 3.87 -2.17 1.00
C LEU A 12 4.41 -3.21 2.00
N LEU A 13 4.54 -4.47 1.59
CA LEU A 13 5.16 -5.52 2.41
C LEU A 13 6.60 -5.20 2.80
N LYS A 14 7.41 -4.72 1.84
CA LYS A 14 8.81 -4.33 2.12
C LYS A 14 8.91 -3.15 3.09
N ALA A 15 7.94 -2.25 3.03
CA ALA A 15 7.81 -1.12 3.92
C ALA A 15 7.16 -1.48 5.27
N GLY A 16 6.98 -2.76 5.60
CA GLY A 16 6.45 -3.19 6.90
C GLY A 16 4.93 -3.09 7.07
N PHE A 17 4.17 -2.81 6.01
CA PHE A 17 2.71 -2.79 6.10
C PHE A 17 2.15 -4.21 6.29
N THR A 18 1.10 -4.30 7.10
CA THR A 18 0.33 -5.51 7.31
C THR A 18 -0.84 -5.57 6.34
N CYS A 19 -1.01 -6.72 5.67
CA CYS A 19 -2.14 -6.97 4.77
C CYS A 19 -3.26 -7.73 5.51
N GLU A 20 -4.45 -7.15 5.51
CA GLU A 20 -5.71 -7.77 5.95
C GLU A 20 -6.58 -8.09 4.73
N SER A 21 -6.93 -9.35 4.53
CA SER A 21 -7.88 -9.74 3.49
C SER A 21 -9.28 -9.18 3.79
N ALA A 22 -9.88 -8.50 2.82
CA ALA A 22 -11.28 -8.07 2.91
C ALA A 22 -12.15 -8.89 1.95
N LYS A 23 -13.45 -8.63 1.94
CA LYS A 23 -14.41 -9.33 1.08
C LYS A 23 -14.02 -9.20 -0.40
N GLY A 24 -13.93 -10.33 -1.10
CA GLY A 24 -13.64 -10.40 -2.53
C GLY A 24 -12.15 -10.17 -2.85
N SER A 25 -11.86 -9.38 -3.89
CA SER A 25 -10.49 -9.05 -4.29
C SER A 25 -9.96 -7.77 -3.64
N HIS A 26 -10.51 -7.39 -2.48
CA HIS A 26 -10.06 -6.21 -1.75
C HIS A 26 -9.09 -6.62 -0.64
N THR A 27 -8.02 -5.87 -0.48
CA THR A 27 -7.04 -6.00 0.60
C THR A 27 -6.90 -4.68 1.32
N LYS A 28 -6.95 -4.70 2.65
CA LYS A 28 -6.67 -3.55 3.49
C LYS A 28 -5.22 -3.63 3.96
N TRP A 29 -4.57 -2.48 4.02
CA TRP A 29 -3.16 -2.36 4.37
C TRP A 29 -3.03 -1.34 5.50
N SER A 30 -2.35 -1.71 6.56
CA SER A 30 -2.14 -0.87 7.75
C SER A 30 -0.67 -0.88 8.14
N HIS A 31 -0.20 0.21 8.73
CA HIS A 31 1.16 0.30 9.27
C HIS A 31 1.08 0.85 10.70
N PRO A 32 1.84 0.31 11.67
CA PRO A 32 1.77 0.76 13.07
C PRO A 32 2.13 2.24 13.25
N LEU A 33 3.01 2.78 12.41
CA LEU A 33 3.44 4.18 12.46
C LEU A 33 2.49 5.16 11.74
N LEU A 34 1.57 4.67 10.91
CA LEU A 34 0.68 5.54 10.12
C LEU A 34 -0.76 5.46 10.62
N PRO A 35 -1.41 6.62 10.86
CA PRO A 35 -2.83 6.64 11.16
C PRO A 35 -3.64 6.37 9.89
N GLY A 36 -4.26 5.19 9.80
CA GLY A 36 -5.23 4.86 8.75
C GLY A 36 -5.05 3.49 8.13
N LYS A 37 -5.95 3.16 7.20
CA LYS A 37 -5.89 1.92 6.40
C LYS A 37 -6.00 2.24 4.92
N LEU A 38 -5.03 1.78 4.14
CA LEU A 38 -5.06 1.83 2.69
C LEU A 38 -5.90 0.66 2.16
N THR A 39 -6.74 0.89 1.14
CA THR A 39 -7.52 -0.19 0.52
C THR A 39 -7.11 -0.36 -0.94
N LEU A 40 -6.56 -1.53 -1.26
CA LEU A 40 -6.26 -1.93 -2.63
C LEU A 40 -7.34 -2.90 -3.12
N SER A 41 -7.99 -2.56 -4.22
CA SER A 41 -8.96 -3.40 -4.91
C SER A 41 -8.36 -4.00 -6.18
N GLY A 42 -8.59 -5.29 -6.39
CA GLY A 42 -8.24 -6.00 -7.62
C GLY A 42 -7.37 -7.22 -7.39
N LYS A 43 -7.23 -8.03 -8.44
CA LYS A 43 -6.41 -9.24 -8.44
C LYS A 43 -4.95 -8.88 -8.75
N ASP A 44 -4.03 -9.71 -8.27
CA ASP A 44 -2.58 -9.49 -8.40
C ASP A 44 -2.07 -9.35 -9.84
N GLY A 45 -2.75 -10.01 -10.78
CA GLY A 45 -2.44 -9.94 -12.21
C GLY A 45 -2.97 -8.71 -12.94
N GLY A 46 -3.83 -7.90 -12.28
CA GLY A 46 -4.42 -6.70 -12.88
C GLY A 46 -3.51 -5.47 -12.75
N ASP A 47 -3.71 -4.53 -13.66
CA ASP A 47 -3.10 -3.21 -13.58
C ASP A 47 -3.72 -2.42 -12.43
N ALA A 48 -2.88 -1.72 -11.68
CA ALA A 48 -3.33 -0.82 -10.64
C ALA A 48 -4.00 0.40 -11.28
N LYS A 49 -5.05 0.89 -10.64
CA LYS A 49 -5.63 2.18 -11.01
C LYS A 49 -4.71 3.30 -10.53
N LEU A 50 -4.70 4.42 -11.26
CA LEU A 50 -3.84 5.56 -10.96
C LEU A 50 -3.99 6.07 -9.51
N TYR A 51 -5.20 6.04 -8.95
CA TYR A 51 -5.40 6.43 -7.55
C TYR A 51 -4.72 5.45 -6.58
N GLN A 52 -4.70 4.15 -6.87
CA GLN A 52 -4.07 3.14 -6.02
C GLN A 52 -2.56 3.34 -5.99
N GLU A 53 -1.96 3.68 -7.13
CA GLU A 53 -0.54 4.01 -7.20
C GLU A 53 -0.23 5.26 -6.36
N LYS A 54 -1.05 6.32 -6.50
CA LYS A 54 -0.89 7.56 -5.72
C LYS A 54 -1.06 7.34 -4.22
N ASP A 55 -2.05 6.55 -3.81
CA ASP A 55 -2.30 6.29 -2.40
C ASP A 55 -1.16 5.48 -1.77
N VAL A 56 -0.59 4.52 -2.50
CA VAL A 56 0.61 3.77 -2.05
C VAL A 56 1.81 4.68 -1.95
N ASP A 57 2.06 5.51 -2.96
CA ASP A 57 3.20 6.42 -2.98
C ASP A 57 3.14 7.43 -1.83
N ASN A 58 1.96 8.01 -1.58
CA ASN A 58 1.73 8.90 -0.45
C ASN A 58 1.97 8.19 0.89
N ALA A 59 1.45 6.98 1.06
CA ALA A 59 1.63 6.22 2.30
C ALA A 59 3.11 5.88 2.55
N LEU A 60 3.85 5.49 1.51
CA LEU A 60 5.29 5.22 1.61
C LEU A 60 6.09 6.49 1.92
N LYS A 61 5.73 7.62 1.31
CA LYS A 61 6.36 8.90 1.59
C LYS A 61 6.15 9.36 3.02
N GLN A 62 4.91 9.28 3.52
CA GLN A 62 4.60 9.60 4.92
C GLN A 62 5.34 8.67 5.88
N LEU A 63 5.46 7.38 5.55
CA LEU A 63 6.24 6.46 6.36
C LEU A 63 7.71 6.86 6.42
N ALA A 64 8.31 7.20 5.28
CA ALA A 64 9.70 7.62 5.21
C ALA A 64 9.95 8.91 6.02
N GLU A 65 9.05 9.89 5.94
CA GLU A 65 9.12 11.11 6.76
C GLU A 65 9.09 10.79 8.27
N ILE A 66 8.21 9.89 8.71
CA ILE A 66 8.13 9.47 10.11
C ILE A 66 9.37 8.66 10.54
N GLU A 67 9.88 7.79 9.68
CA GLU A 67 11.10 7.01 9.98
C GLU A 67 12.34 7.91 10.08
N GLU A 68 12.43 8.98 9.29
CA GLU A 68 13.48 10.00 9.39
C GLU A 68 13.36 10.83 10.68
N GLU A 69 12.14 11.23 11.08
CA GLU A 69 11.92 11.97 12.33
C GLU A 69 12.23 11.15 13.60
N ASN A 70 12.09 9.82 13.53
CA ASN A 70 12.37 8.91 14.65
C ASN A 70 13.84 8.44 14.73
N LYS A 71 14.71 8.94 13.85
CA LYS A 71 16.13 8.57 13.77
C LYS A 71 17.04 9.58 14.47
#